data_AF-A0A7W6WCR5-F1
#
_entry.id   AF-A0A7W6WCR5-F1
#
_cell.length_a   1.000
_cell.length_b   1.000
_cell.length_c   1.000
_cell.angle_alpha   90.00
_cell.angle_beta   90.00
_cell.angle_gamma   90.00
#
_symmetry.space_group_name_H-M   'P 1'
#
loop_
_entity.id
_entity.type
_entity.pdbx_description
1 polymer ?
#
loop_
_entity_poly.entity_id
_entity_poly.type
_entity_poly.pdbx_seq_one_letter_code
_entity_poly.pdbx_strand_id
1 'polypeptide(L)'
;MEKLNRESGRMPHRFKYRGDDMKLEMDLLRDLLLYIEEKATRVHSDLEDIQIDGWPGEEVAYHVVQAEADGLIKATITEIPGDDDPALLFIEYSVHRLTMRGHDFLGNIKEPSNWEAVKDGTKKVGAITVDAAVGIAQAYIKAKIAAYTGLPL
;
A
#
# COMPACT_ATOMS: atom_id res chain seq x y z
N MET A 1 -34.74 -38.07 3.87
CA MET A 1 -34.59 -36.88 3.00
C MET A 1 -33.91 -35.83 3.84
N GLU A 2 -32.59 -35.89 3.84
CA GLU A 2 -31.67 -35.23 4.76
C GLU A 2 -31.44 -33.78 4.33
N LYS A 3 -31.53 -32.85 5.28
CA LYS A 3 -31.27 -31.42 5.06
C LYS A 3 -29.78 -31.26 4.79
N LEU A 4 -29.42 -30.89 3.57
CA LEU A 4 -28.06 -30.53 3.23
C LEU A 4 -27.77 -29.13 3.81
N ASN A 5 -27.20 -29.14 5.01
CA ASN A 5 -26.44 -28.02 5.56
C ASN A 5 -25.21 -27.82 4.66
N ARG A 6 -25.11 -26.67 4.00
CA ARG A 6 -23.87 -26.18 3.37
C ARG A 6 -23.50 -24.89 4.07
N GLU A 7 -22.77 -25.03 5.17
CA GLU A 7 -21.90 -23.97 5.66
C GLU A 7 -20.73 -23.77 4.69
N SER A 8 -20.10 -22.60 4.82
CA SER A 8 -18.83 -22.16 4.21
C SER A 8 -18.90 -21.59 2.78
N GLY A 9 -19.50 -20.40 2.65
CA GLY A 9 -18.92 -19.37 1.80
C GLY A 9 -18.19 -18.39 2.71
N ARG A 10 -16.86 -18.41 2.74
CA ARG A 10 -16.08 -17.29 3.30
C ARG A 10 -16.50 -16.08 2.48
N MET A 11 -17.28 -15.17 3.06
CA MET A 11 -17.60 -13.92 2.36
C MET A 11 -16.26 -13.20 2.14
N PRO A 12 -15.95 -12.72 0.92
CA PRO A 12 -14.81 -11.82 0.74
C PRO A 12 -14.98 -10.66 1.72
N HIS A 13 -13.89 -10.30 2.43
CA HIS A 13 -13.98 -9.34 3.51
C HIS A 13 -14.34 -7.96 2.95
N ARG A 14 -15.61 -7.60 3.07
CA ARG A 14 -16.14 -6.31 2.62
C ARG A 14 -15.86 -5.24 3.68
N PHE A 15 -14.97 -4.31 3.38
CA PHE A 15 -14.63 -3.20 4.28
C PHE A 15 -15.47 -1.95 3.96
N LYS A 16 -16.24 -1.44 4.92
CA LYS A 16 -17.06 -0.23 4.78
C LYS A 16 -16.18 1.03 4.86
N TYR A 17 -16.30 1.97 3.93
CA TYR A 17 -15.68 3.28 4.08
C TYR A 17 -16.42 4.41 3.32
N ARG A 18 -16.23 5.64 3.77
CA ARG A 18 -16.45 6.87 3.00
C ARG A 18 -15.08 7.44 2.66
N GLY A 19 -14.81 7.66 1.37
CA GLY A 19 -13.49 8.10 0.90
C GLY A 19 -12.96 9.38 1.57
N ASP A 20 -13.87 10.26 2.02
CA ASP A 20 -13.54 11.55 2.63
C ASP A 20 -13.01 11.46 4.08
N ASP A 21 -13.21 10.32 4.76
CA ASP A 21 -12.89 10.17 6.18
C ASP A 21 -11.49 9.58 6.43
N MET A 22 -10.82 9.07 5.40
CA MET A 22 -9.57 8.32 5.54
C MET A 22 -8.34 9.15 5.19
N LYS A 23 -7.27 8.95 5.95
CA LYS A 23 -6.00 9.65 5.75
C LYS A 23 -4.97 8.70 5.16
N LEU A 24 -4.12 9.24 4.29
CA LEU A 24 -2.97 8.51 3.79
C LEU A 24 -1.89 8.47 4.89
N GLU A 25 -1.63 7.27 5.39
CA GLU A 25 -0.63 6.97 6.41
C GLU A 25 0.60 6.36 5.74
N MET A 26 1.70 7.12 5.72
CA MET A 26 2.90 6.75 4.97
C MET A 26 3.63 5.53 5.54
N ASP A 27 3.56 5.31 6.86
CA ASP A 27 4.10 4.10 7.48
C ASP A 27 3.29 2.86 7.04
N LEU A 28 1.95 2.94 7.02
CA LEU A 28 1.09 1.88 6.48
C LEU A 28 1.37 1.61 5.00
N LEU A 29 1.52 2.66 4.18
CA LEU A 29 1.88 2.49 2.78
C LEU A 29 3.20 1.70 2.63
N ARG A 30 4.24 2.05 3.40
CA ARG A 30 5.52 1.33 3.38
C ARG A 30 5.34 -0.14 3.79
N ASP A 31 4.62 -0.40 4.88
CA ASP A 31 4.42 -1.75 5.40
C ASP A 31 3.60 -2.61 4.43
N LEU A 32 2.63 -2.02 3.74
CA LEU A 32 1.89 -2.67 2.66
C LEU A 32 2.81 -3.08 1.50
N LEU A 33 3.69 -2.18 1.04
CA LEU A 33 4.62 -2.49 -0.05
C LEU A 33 5.61 -3.59 0.36
N LEU A 34 6.10 -3.59 1.61
CA LEU A 34 6.94 -4.66 2.16
C LEU A 34 6.20 -6.00 2.19
N TYR A 35 4.95 -6.00 2.66
CA TYR A 35 4.10 -7.19 2.69
C TYR A 35 3.92 -7.77 1.27
N ILE A 36 3.62 -6.92 0.29
CA ILE A 36 3.43 -7.34 -1.10
C ILE A 36 4.74 -7.89 -1.67
N GLU A 37 5.88 -7.24 -1.42
CA GLU A 37 7.19 -7.74 -1.86
C GLU A 37 7.49 -9.14 -1.34
N GLU A 38 7.13 -9.42 -0.08
CA GLU A 38 7.36 -10.72 0.55
C GLU A 38 6.38 -11.80 0.03
N LYS A 39 5.09 -11.45 -0.10
CA LYS A 39 4.03 -12.45 -0.35
C LYS A 39 3.69 -12.64 -1.83
N ALA A 40 3.91 -11.64 -2.69
CA ALA A 40 3.62 -11.73 -4.13
C ALA A 40 4.73 -12.50 -4.88
N THR A 41 4.85 -13.79 -4.58
CA THR A 41 5.96 -14.67 -5.04
C THR A 41 5.83 -15.13 -6.49
N ARG A 42 4.76 -14.76 -7.20
CA ARG A 42 4.49 -15.16 -8.59
C ARG A 42 4.33 -13.92 -9.46
N VAL A 43 4.57 -14.09 -10.77
CA VAL A 43 4.37 -13.03 -11.81
C VAL A 43 2.97 -12.40 -11.71
N HIS A 44 2.00 -13.22 -11.30
CA HIS A 44 0.66 -12.81 -10.92
C HIS A 44 0.29 -13.58 -9.65
N SER A 45 0.12 -12.86 -8.55
CA SER A 45 -0.38 -13.39 -7.28
C SER A 45 -1.82 -12.92 -7.07
N ASP A 46 -2.53 -13.54 -6.13
CA ASP A 46 -3.86 -13.10 -5.71
C ASP A 46 -3.81 -12.92 -4.19
N LEU A 47 -3.34 -11.74 -3.77
CA LEU A 47 -3.28 -11.38 -2.36
C LEU A 47 -4.57 -10.68 -1.98
N GLU A 48 -5.41 -11.42 -1.29
CA GLU A 48 -6.66 -10.98 -0.68
C GLU A 48 -6.47 -10.89 0.84
N ASP A 49 -7.35 -10.17 1.55
CA ASP A 49 -7.39 -10.11 3.01
C ASP A 49 -6.06 -9.73 3.70
N ILE A 50 -5.25 -8.86 3.09
CA ILE A 50 -3.96 -8.43 3.62
C ILE A 50 -4.12 -7.90 5.06
N GLN A 51 -3.36 -8.48 5.99
CA GLN A 51 -3.32 -8.06 7.39
C GLN A 51 -1.95 -7.45 7.69
N ILE A 52 -1.95 -6.24 8.23
CA ILE A 52 -0.74 -5.53 8.65
C ILE A 52 -0.90 -5.21 10.13
N ASP A 53 0.05 -5.65 10.95
CA ASP A 53 -0.01 -5.48 12.40
C ASP A 53 -0.14 -4.01 12.78
N GLY A 54 -1.10 -3.71 13.66
CA GLY A 54 -1.36 -2.36 14.15
C GLY A 54 -2.30 -1.52 13.27
N TRP A 55 -2.74 -2.04 12.11
CA TRP A 55 -3.59 -1.32 11.18
C TRP A 55 -4.94 -2.03 10.96
N PRO A 56 -6.07 -1.31 11.03
CA PRO A 56 -7.36 -1.91 10.74
C PRO A 56 -7.50 -2.24 9.25
N GLY A 57 -8.23 -3.31 8.93
CA GLY A 57 -8.35 -3.79 7.54
C GLY A 57 -8.97 -2.79 6.57
N GLU A 58 -9.83 -1.89 7.05
CA GLU A 58 -10.38 -0.79 6.25
C GLU A 58 -9.30 0.21 5.82
N GLU A 59 -8.35 0.54 6.70
CA GLU A 59 -7.20 1.37 6.35
C GLU A 59 -6.26 0.65 5.39
N VAL A 60 -6.05 -0.66 5.56
CA VAL A 60 -5.28 -1.45 4.60
C VAL A 60 -5.94 -1.42 3.22
N ALA A 61 -7.26 -1.65 3.14
CA ALA A 61 -8.01 -1.60 1.89
C ALA A 61 -7.93 -0.23 1.22
N TYR A 62 -8.07 0.86 2.00
CA TYR A 62 -7.87 2.22 1.50
C TYR A 62 -6.48 2.41 0.91
N HIS A 63 -5.42 1.95 1.59
CA HIS A 63 -4.05 2.06 1.10
C HIS A 63 -3.78 1.21 -0.14
N VAL A 64 -4.45 0.07 -0.30
CA VAL A 64 -4.42 -0.71 -1.55
C VAL A 64 -5.01 0.11 -2.70
N VAL A 65 -6.16 0.75 -2.48
CA VAL A 65 -6.79 1.62 -3.50
C VAL A 65 -5.87 2.78 -3.88
N GLN A 66 -5.31 3.49 -2.90
CA GLN A 66 -4.41 4.62 -3.16
C GLN A 66 -3.11 4.18 -3.84
N ALA A 67 -2.53 3.05 -3.44
CA ALA A 67 -1.30 2.53 -4.02
C ALA A 67 -1.49 2.04 -5.47
N GLU A 68 -2.67 1.49 -5.81
CA GLU A 68 -3.02 1.16 -7.19
C GLU A 68 -3.17 2.44 -8.02
N ALA A 69 -3.87 3.44 -7.50
CA ALA A 69 -4.11 4.71 -8.18
C ALA A 69 -2.81 5.50 -8.45
N ASP A 70 -1.84 5.47 -7.53
CA ASP A 70 -0.49 6.04 -7.74
C ASP A 70 0.41 5.15 -8.62
N GLY A 71 -0.06 3.96 -8.99
CA GLY A 71 0.68 3.01 -9.81
C GLY A 71 1.87 2.39 -9.09
N LEU A 72 1.88 2.31 -7.76
CA LEU A 72 2.90 1.61 -6.97
C LEU A 72 2.69 0.09 -7.02
N ILE A 73 1.44 -0.34 -7.08
CA ILE A 73 1.05 -1.76 -7.15
C ILE A 73 0.17 -2.01 -8.36
N LYS A 74 0.03 -3.29 -8.72
CA LYS A 74 -1.03 -3.74 -9.61
C LYS A 74 -2.04 -4.54 -8.80
N ALA A 75 -3.28 -4.08 -8.77
CA ALA A 75 -4.38 -4.75 -8.12
C ALA A 75 -5.63 -4.72 -9.01
N THR A 76 -6.55 -5.64 -8.75
CA THR A 76 -7.95 -5.55 -9.20
C THR A 76 -8.77 -5.03 -8.05
N ILE A 77 -9.57 -3.99 -8.27
CA ILE A 77 -10.39 -3.32 -7.25
C ILE A 77 -11.84 -3.31 -7.73
N THR A 78 -12.75 -3.71 -6.85
CA THR A 78 -14.20 -3.62 -7.05
C THR A 78 -14.80 -2.79 -5.92
N GLU A 79 -15.51 -1.73 -6.28
CA GLU A 79 -16.28 -0.91 -5.34
C GLU A 79 -17.74 -1.35 -5.41
N ILE A 80 -18.30 -1.73 -4.26
CA ILE A 80 -19.68 -2.22 -4.15
C ILE A 80 -20.46 -1.23 -3.27
N PRO A 81 -21.51 -0.57 -3.78
CA PRO A 81 -22.35 0.30 -2.97
C PRO A 81 -23.00 -0.45 -1.81
N GLY A 82 -23.14 0.23 -0.67
CA GLY A 82 -23.82 -0.30 0.48
C GLY A 82 -25.32 -0.45 0.23
N ASP A 83 -25.88 -1.59 0.63
CA ASP A 83 -27.31 -1.87 0.49
C ASP A 83 -28.18 -0.86 1.27
N ASP A 84 -27.71 -0.41 2.44
CA ASP A 84 -28.45 0.49 3.34
C ASP A 84 -28.14 1.98 3.12
N ASP A 85 -26.94 2.31 2.64
CA ASP A 85 -26.49 3.67 2.35
C ASP A 85 -25.56 3.62 1.12
N PRO A 86 -26.03 4.09 -0.06
CA PRO A 86 -25.21 4.13 -1.28
C PRO A 86 -23.97 5.02 -1.17
N ALA A 87 -23.91 5.90 -0.16
CA ALA A 87 -22.71 6.69 0.13
C ALA A 87 -21.63 5.89 0.87
N LEU A 88 -21.96 4.69 1.37
CA LEU A 88 -20.97 3.73 1.87
C LEU A 88 -20.53 2.82 0.73
N LEU A 89 -19.22 2.68 0.58
CA LEU A 89 -18.63 1.74 -0.37
C LEU A 89 -18.00 0.57 0.39
N PHE A 90 -18.15 -0.62 -0.18
CA PHE A 90 -17.38 -1.79 0.19
C PHE A 90 -16.28 -2.02 -0.84
N ILE A 91 -15.03 -2.17 -0.40
CA ILE A 91 -13.94 -2.58 -1.27
C ILE A 91 -13.76 -4.09 -1.22
N GLU A 92 -13.71 -4.69 -2.40
CA GLU A 92 -13.10 -6.00 -2.63
C GLU A 92 -11.86 -5.78 -3.53
N TYR A 93 -10.71 -6.37 -3.15
CA TYR A 93 -9.48 -6.25 -3.92
C TYR A 93 -8.71 -7.57 -4.02
N SER A 94 -7.92 -7.70 -5.08
CA SER A 94 -6.85 -8.71 -5.20
C SER A 94 -5.57 -8.02 -5.66
N VAL A 95 -4.53 -8.05 -4.83
CA VAL A 95 -3.22 -7.46 -5.16
C VAL A 95 -2.33 -8.48 -5.84
N HIS A 96 -1.75 -8.09 -6.98
CA HIS A 96 -1.01 -9.01 -7.84
C HIS A 96 0.50 -8.92 -7.70
N ARG A 97 1.05 -7.70 -7.62
CA ARG A 97 2.49 -7.42 -7.52
C ARG A 97 2.77 -5.93 -7.30
N LEU A 98 4.01 -5.61 -6.98
CA LEU A 98 4.57 -4.26 -7.15
C LEU A 98 4.75 -3.91 -8.63
N THR A 99 4.63 -2.63 -8.97
CA THR A 99 5.09 -2.10 -10.26
C THR A 99 6.57 -1.75 -10.19
N MET A 100 7.18 -1.33 -11.31
CA MET A 100 8.54 -0.80 -11.30
C MET A 100 8.66 0.45 -10.41
N ARG A 101 7.67 1.36 -10.46
CA ARG A 101 7.61 2.54 -9.57
C ARG A 101 7.53 2.11 -8.10
N GLY A 102 6.75 1.07 -7.79
CA GLY A 102 6.67 0.49 -6.45
C GLY A 102 8.00 -0.07 -5.98
N HIS A 103 8.71 -0.83 -6.82
CA HIS A 103 10.05 -1.33 -6.51
C HIS A 103 11.07 -0.21 -6.31
N ASP A 104 11.06 0.83 -7.15
CA ASP A 104 11.97 1.97 -7.03
C ASP A 104 11.73 2.74 -5.74
N PHE A 105 10.47 3.01 -5.40
CA PHE A 105 10.12 3.69 -4.16
C PHE A 105 10.51 2.84 -2.95
N LEU A 106 10.03 1.59 -2.88
CA LEU A 106 10.30 0.67 -1.78
C LEU A 106 11.79 0.42 -1.61
N GLY A 107 12.53 0.19 -2.69
CA GLY A 107 13.97 -0.05 -2.65
C GLY A 107 14.77 1.06 -1.97
N ASN A 108 14.33 2.33 -2.14
CA ASN A 108 14.97 3.46 -1.47
C ASN A 108 14.65 3.55 0.03
N ILE A 109 13.48 3.06 0.47
CA ILE A 109 12.99 3.19 1.86
C ILE A 109 12.90 1.85 2.63
N LYS A 110 13.33 0.74 2.02
CA LYS A 110 13.28 -0.59 2.62
C LYS A 110 14.09 -0.64 3.91
N GLU A 111 15.31 -0.10 3.86
CA GLU A 111 16.16 0.06 5.04
C GLU A 111 15.53 1.05 6.04
N PRO A 112 15.29 0.66 7.31
CA PRO A 112 14.65 1.51 8.29
C PRO A 112 15.35 2.87 8.47
N SER A 113 16.68 2.88 8.42
CA SER A 113 17.46 4.13 8.52
C SER A 113 17.23 5.10 7.36
N ASN A 114 17.02 4.58 6.14
CA ASN A 114 16.66 5.42 4.99
C ASN A 114 15.23 5.94 5.16
N TRP A 115 14.31 5.10 5.68
CA TRP A 115 12.94 5.51 5.89
C TRP A 115 12.81 6.65 6.90
N GLU A 116 13.49 6.56 8.04
CA GLU A 116 13.50 7.65 9.02
C GLU A 116 14.07 8.95 8.42
N ALA A 117 15.12 8.87 7.60
CA ALA A 117 15.67 10.04 6.92
C ALA A 117 14.65 10.69 5.95
N VAL A 118 13.86 9.87 5.23
CA VAL A 118 12.80 10.36 4.35
C VAL A 118 11.69 11.02 5.15
N LYS A 119 11.24 10.41 6.25
CA LYS A 119 10.22 10.99 7.15
C LYS A 119 10.67 12.31 7.76
N ASP A 120 11.94 12.41 8.15
CA ASP A 120 12.49 13.67 8.65
C ASP A 120 12.58 14.72 7.54
N GLY A 121 12.91 14.30 6.32
CA GLY A 121 12.92 15.17 5.15
C GLY A 121 11.53 15.75 4.87
N THR A 122 10.50 14.91 4.78
CA THR A 122 9.11 15.30 4.48
C THR A 122 8.56 16.27 5.53
N LYS A 123 8.82 15.99 6.82
CA LYS A 123 8.48 16.89 7.93
C LYS A 123 9.15 18.26 7.80
N LYS A 124 10.44 18.30 7.46
CA LYS A 124 11.20 19.56 7.32
C LYS A 124 10.72 20.42 6.16
N VAL A 125 10.34 19.80 5.04
CA VAL A 125 9.83 20.54 3.87
C VAL A 125 8.33 20.83 3.96
N GLY A 126 7.63 20.28 4.95
CA GLY A 126 6.19 20.45 5.13
C GLY A 126 5.34 19.76 4.06
N ALA A 127 5.86 18.72 3.41
CA ALA A 127 5.17 17.97 2.37
C ALA A 127 4.85 16.55 2.84
N ILE A 128 3.61 16.12 2.69
CA ILE A 128 3.13 14.80 3.14
C ILE A 128 2.63 13.91 1.98
N THR A 129 3.06 14.19 0.75
CA THR A 129 2.63 13.46 -0.45
C THR A 129 3.56 12.28 -0.78
N VAL A 130 3.04 11.27 -1.50
CA VAL A 130 3.84 10.14 -2.00
C VAL A 130 4.98 10.64 -2.89
N ASP A 131 4.71 11.54 -3.82
CA ASP A 131 5.76 12.09 -4.70
C ASP A 131 6.86 12.85 -3.95
N ALA A 132 6.51 13.58 -2.88
CA ALA A 132 7.51 14.23 -2.04
C ALA A 132 8.39 13.19 -1.34
N ALA A 133 7.80 12.12 -0.81
CA ALA A 133 8.54 11.02 -0.21
C ALA A 133 9.45 10.32 -1.24
N VAL A 134 8.97 10.06 -2.45
CA VAL A 134 9.76 9.49 -3.55
C VAL A 134 10.94 10.40 -3.90
N GLY A 135 10.70 11.69 -4.10
CA GLY A 135 11.74 12.65 -4.46
C GLY A 135 12.82 12.79 -3.38
N ILE A 136 12.42 12.83 -2.11
CA ILE A 136 13.34 12.87 -0.98
C ILE A 136 14.13 11.56 -0.87
N ALA A 137 13.47 10.40 -1.04
CA ALA A 137 14.14 9.10 -1.02
C ALA A 137 15.20 9.00 -2.12
N GLN A 138 14.87 9.40 -3.35
CA GLN A 138 15.81 9.42 -4.47
C GLN A 138 17.00 10.35 -4.21
N ALA A 139 16.74 11.57 -3.71
CA ALA A 139 17.80 12.52 -3.38
C ALA A 139 18.72 12.01 -2.27
N TYR A 140 18.15 11.40 -1.23
CA TYR A 140 18.89 10.83 -0.11
C TYR A 140 19.80 9.67 -0.55
N ILE A 141 19.28 8.76 -1.39
CA ILE A 141 20.08 7.66 -1.92
C ILE A 141 21.18 8.15 -2.86
N LYS A 142 20.90 9.12 -3.75
CA LYS A 142 21.94 9.74 -4.60
C LYS A 142 23.07 10.34 -3.76
N ALA A 143 22.74 11.07 -2.69
CA ALA A 143 23.74 11.63 -1.79
C ALA A 143 24.60 10.54 -1.12
N LYS A 144 23.99 9.42 -0.70
CA LYS A 144 24.72 8.27 -0.12
C LYS A 144 25.64 7.61 -1.15
N ILE A 145 25.19 7.42 -2.39
CA ILE A 145 26.02 6.84 -3.46
C ILE A 145 27.20 7.77 -3.76
N ALA A 146 26.98 9.08 -3.87
CA ALA A 146 28.05 10.04 -4.12
C ALA A 146 29.09 10.01 -2.98
N ALA A 147 28.64 9.99 -1.73
CA ALA A 147 29.52 9.90 -0.56
C ALA A 147 30.33 8.58 -0.50
N TYR A 148 29.73 7.46 -0.91
CA TYR A 148 30.38 6.15 -0.90
C TYR A 148 31.33 5.93 -2.09
N THR A 149 30.96 6.40 -3.28
CA THR A 149 31.69 6.13 -4.53
C THR A 149 32.65 7.24 -4.94
N GLY A 150 32.46 8.46 -4.44
CA GLY A 150 33.17 9.65 -4.90
C GLY A 150 32.72 10.14 -6.29
N LEU A 151 31.65 9.57 -6.86
CA LEU A 151 31.12 9.99 -8.15
C LEU A 151 30.23 11.24 -8.02
N PRO A 152 30.32 12.21 -8.94
CA PRO A 152 29.35 13.28 -9.04
C PRO A 152 28.04 12.72 -9.61
N LEU A 153 26.96 12.77 -8.83
CA LEU A 153 25.62 12.27 -9.18
C LEU A 153 24.57 13.39 -9.17
#